data_AF-A0A3B1E1S7-F1
#
_entry.id   AF-A0A3B1E1S7-F1
#
_cell.length_a   1.000
_cell.length_b   1.000
_cell.length_c   1.000
_cell.angle_alpha   90.00
_cell.angle_beta   90.00
_cell.angle_gamma   90.00
#
_symmetry.space_group_name_H-M   'P 1'
#
loop_
_entity.id
_entity.type
_entity.pdbx_description
1 polymer ?
#
loop_
_entity_poly.entity_id
_entity_poly.type
_entity_poly.pdbx_seq_one_letter_code
_entity_poly.pdbx_strand_id
1 'polypeptide(L)'
;MGVNSKQKFKGEGTAKRSDRFTARITAEIIDVKPNGNLVLEARKTVASQNGESKTIVLSGICRQEDITDANTINSSQLADLRLIQSTEGEVTKTAEKGFIPRILEAIFNF
;
A
#
# COMPACT_ATOMS: atom_id res chain seq x y z
N MET A 1 16.06 48.79 -7.87
CA MET A 1 15.67 48.15 -9.15
C MET A 1 16.77 47.18 -9.54
N GLY A 2 16.62 45.88 -9.72
CA GLY A 2 15.56 44.92 -9.47
C GLY A 2 16.22 43.53 -9.52
N VAL A 3 15.91 42.64 -8.59
CA VAL A 3 16.40 41.26 -8.61
C VAL A 3 15.39 40.42 -9.39
N ASN A 4 15.75 40.02 -10.61
CA ASN A 4 14.90 39.18 -11.45
C ASN A 4 15.12 37.71 -11.08
N SER A 5 14.61 37.30 -9.92
CA SER A 5 14.55 35.89 -9.54
C SER A 5 13.30 35.28 -10.16
N LYS A 6 13.37 34.92 -11.44
CA LYS A 6 12.41 34.00 -12.07
C LYS A 6 12.72 32.58 -11.57
N GLN A 7 12.42 32.34 -10.31
CA GLN A 7 12.37 31.02 -9.73
C GLN A 7 11.15 30.30 -10.31
N LYS A 8 11.29 29.74 -11.51
CA LYS A 8 10.32 28.80 -12.09
C LYS A 8 10.35 27.53 -11.24
N PHE A 9 9.58 27.52 -10.16
CA PHE A 9 9.21 26.30 -9.42
C PHE A 9 8.30 25.47 -10.33
N LYS A 10 8.91 24.72 -11.26
CA LYS A 10 8.21 23.68 -12.02
C LYS A 10 8.34 22.37 -11.24
N GLY A 11 7.63 22.32 -10.12
CA GLY A 11 7.47 21.11 -9.31
C GLY A 11 6.45 20.16 -9.93
N GLU A 12 6.65 19.72 -11.17
CA GLU A 12 5.95 18.54 -11.70
C GLU A 12 6.68 17.28 -11.24
N GLY A 13 6.69 17.07 -9.92
CA GLY A 13 7.14 15.84 -9.31
C GLY A 13 6.04 14.80 -9.37
N THR A 14 5.67 14.33 -10.56
CA THR A 14 4.79 13.17 -10.70
C THR A 14 5.59 11.94 -10.28
N ALA A 15 5.67 11.69 -8.97
CA ALA A 15 6.29 10.53 -8.38
C ALA A 15 5.46 9.28 -8.76
N LYS A 16 5.66 8.77 -9.98
CA LYS A 16 5.16 7.46 -10.40
C LYS A 16 5.98 6.40 -9.68
N ARG A 17 5.64 6.15 -8.43
CA ARG A 17 6.18 5.02 -7.67
C ARG A 17 5.58 3.74 -8.23
N SER A 18 6.36 3.02 -9.04
CA SER A 18 5.99 1.71 -9.56
C SER A 18 6.58 0.64 -8.65
N ASP A 19 5.84 0.23 -7.62
CA ASP A 19 6.22 -0.91 -6.79
C ASP A 19 5.79 -2.21 -7.49
N ARG A 20 6.76 -3.05 -7.89
CA ARG A 20 6.49 -4.40 -8.41
C ARG A 20 6.58 -5.39 -7.26
N PHE A 21 5.44 -5.93 -6.84
CA PHE A 21 5.36 -6.94 -5.79
C PHE A 21 5.03 -8.31 -6.41
N THR A 22 5.92 -9.29 -6.24
CA THR A 22 5.69 -10.68 -6.65
C THR A 22 5.77 -11.56 -5.41
N ALA A 23 4.66 -12.17 -5.04
CA ALA A 23 4.60 -13.05 -3.88
C ALA A 23 3.62 -14.19 -4.12
N ARG A 24 3.94 -15.36 -3.54
CA ARG A 24 2.99 -16.46 -3.37
C ARG A 24 2.40 -16.38 -1.96
N ILE A 25 1.08 -16.37 -1.87
CA ILE A 25 0.33 -16.25 -0.62
C ILE A 25 -0.72 -17.35 -0.62
N THR A 26 -0.90 -17.99 0.53
CA THR A 26 -1.98 -18.97 0.73
C THR A 26 -3.30 -18.23 0.90
N ALA A 27 -4.31 -18.64 0.13
CA ALA A 27 -5.67 -18.12 0.23
C ALA A 27 -6.58 -19.15 0.89
N GLU A 28 -7.63 -18.68 1.53
CA GLU A 28 -8.72 -19.45 2.08
C GLU A 28 -10.02 -19.12 1.33
N ILE A 29 -10.90 -20.11 1.18
CA ILE A 29 -12.23 -19.92 0.62
C ILE A 29 -13.14 -19.45 1.75
N ILE A 30 -13.58 -18.19 1.70
CA ILE A 30 -14.44 -17.61 2.74
C ILE A 30 -15.94 -17.78 2.43
N ASP A 31 -16.29 -17.95 1.15
CA ASP A 31 -17.67 -18.10 0.72
C ASP A 31 -17.75 -18.81 -0.65
N VAL A 32 -18.89 -19.46 -0.91
CA VAL A 32 -19.21 -20.09 -2.19
C VAL A 32 -20.51 -19.49 -2.69
N LYS A 33 -20.43 -18.74 -3.80
CA LYS A 33 -21.59 -18.09 -4.40
C LYS A 33 -22.55 -19.14 -4.98
N PRO A 34 -23.86 -18.81 -5.11
CA PRO A 34 -24.87 -19.73 -5.64
C PRO A 34 -24.60 -20.21 -7.08
N ASN A 35 -23.77 -19.49 -7.83
CA ASN A 35 -23.35 -19.86 -9.18
C ASN A 35 -22.12 -20.80 -9.22
N GLY A 36 -21.61 -21.22 -8.06
CA GLY A 36 -20.42 -22.06 -7.95
C GLY A 36 -19.09 -21.31 -7.95
N ASN A 37 -19.10 -19.96 -7.97
CA ASN A 37 -17.89 -19.19 -7.83
C ASN A 37 -17.41 -19.17 -6.38
N LEU A 38 -16.09 -19.22 -6.20
CA LEU A 38 -15.44 -19.24 -4.90
C LEU A 38 -14.95 -17.83 -4.57
N VAL A 39 -15.27 -17.37 -3.37
CA VAL A 39 -14.70 -16.13 -2.82
C VAL A 39 -13.47 -16.50 -2.01
N LEU A 40 -12.33 -15.95 -2.41
CA LEU A 40 -11.03 -16.22 -1.83
C LEU A 40 -10.54 -15.00 -1.06
N GLU A 41 -9.97 -15.24 0.11
CA GLU A 41 -9.25 -14.23 0.87
C GLU A 41 -7.89 -14.79 1.31
N ALA A 42 -6.83 -14.01 1.12
CA ALA A 42 -5.47 -14.33 1.49
C ALA A 42 -4.91 -13.21 2.35
N ARG A 43 -4.41 -13.53 3.54
CA ARG A 43 -3.79 -12.57 4.46
C ARG A 43 -2.35 -12.95 4.75
N LYS A 44 -1.43 -12.02 4.52
CA LYS A 44 -0.02 -12.16 4.88
C LYS A 44 0.42 -10.99 5.73
N THR A 45 0.83 -11.29 6.96
CA THR A 45 1.44 -10.31 7.86
C THR A 45 2.94 -10.53 7.89
N VAL A 46 3.71 -9.49 7.60
CA VAL A 46 5.18 -9.49 7.63
C VAL A 46 5.61 -8.48 8.68
N ALA A 47 6.16 -8.97 9.79
CA ALA A 47 6.80 -8.13 10.79
C ALA A 47 8.27 -7.92 10.42
N SER A 48 8.72 -6.67 10.38
CA SER A 48 10.13 -6.30 10.24
C SER A 48 10.77 -6.19 11.62
N GLN A 49 12.08 -6.45 11.72
CA GLN A 49 12.86 -6.31 12.97
C GLN A 49 12.83 -4.89 13.57
N ASN A 50 12.45 -3.88 12.79
CA ASN A 50 12.43 -2.47 13.19
C ASN A 50 11.11 -2.04 13.86
N GLY A 51 10.25 -2.98 14.27
CA GLY A 51 8.94 -2.67 14.87
C GLY A 51 7.85 -2.27 13.85
N GLU A 52 8.13 -2.36 12.56
CA GLU A 52 7.13 -2.15 11.50
C GLU A 52 6.46 -3.48 11.16
N SER A 53 5.13 -3.49 11.10
CA SER A 53 4.34 -4.61 10.59
C SER A 53 3.65 -4.22 9.29
N LYS A 54 3.70 -5.11 8.30
CA LYS A 54 3.05 -4.95 6.99
C LYS A 54 2.03 -6.05 6.83
N THR A 55 0.76 -5.70 6.77
CA THR A 55 -0.32 -6.63 6.46
C THR A 55 -0.74 -6.44 5.02
N ILE A 56 -0.73 -7.53 4.26
CA ILE A 56 -1.21 -7.59 2.89
C ILE A 56 -2.45 -8.49 2.91
N VAL A 57 -3.58 -7.95 2.46
CA VAL A 57 -4.82 -8.69 2.27
C VAL A 57 -5.15 -8.69 0.79
N LEU A 58 -5.38 -9.87 0.24
CA LEU A 58 -5.80 -10.05 -1.14
C LEU A 58 -7.16 -10.76 -1.10
N SER A 59 -8.16 -10.18 -1.72
CA SER A 59 -9.47 -10.80 -1.90
C SER A 59 -9.83 -10.85 -3.37
N GLY A 60 -10.59 -11.86 -3.77
CA GLY A 60 -11.07 -11.99 -5.13
C GLY A 60 -12.08 -13.11 -5.28
N ILE A 61 -12.63 -13.23 -6.48
CA ILE A 61 -13.59 -14.27 -6.82
C ILE A 61 -12.98 -15.08 -7.96
N CYS A 62 -13.03 -16.41 -7.86
CA CYS A 62 -12.62 -17.29 -8.94
C CYS A 62 -13.70 -18.32 -9.24
N ARG A 63 -13.57 -18.98 -10.38
CA ARG A 63 -14.33 -20.20 -10.65
C ARG A 63 -13.51 -21.40 -10.20
N GLN A 64 -14.18 -22.52 -9.96
CA GLN A 64 -13.49 -23.75 -9.61
C GLN A 64 -12.59 -24.26 -10.75
N GLU A 65 -12.97 -24.00 -12.01
CA GLU A 65 -12.20 -24.36 -13.22
C GLU A 65 -10.88 -23.59 -13.38
N ASP A 66 -10.73 -22.43 -12.72
CA ASP A 66 -9.49 -21.64 -12.76
C ASP A 66 -8.41 -22.18 -11.80
N ILE A 67 -8.79 -23.09 -10.90
CA ILE A 67 -7.88 -23.71 -9.93
C ILE A 67 -7.17 -24.88 -10.61
N THR A 68 -5.84 -24.80 -10.69
CA THR A 68 -5.00 -25.89 -11.24
C THR A 68 -5.00 -27.13 -10.33
N ASP A 69 -4.60 -28.28 -10.87
CA ASP A 69 -4.47 -29.54 -10.11
C ASP A 69 -3.53 -29.43 -8.89
N ALA A 70 -2.66 -28.41 -8.88
CA ALA A 70 -1.78 -28.07 -7.75
C ALA A 70 -2.43 -27.10 -6.74
N ASN A 71 -3.76 -26.95 -6.73
CA ASN A 71 -4.51 -26.02 -5.88
C ASN A 71 -3.97 -24.58 -5.92
N THR A 72 -3.53 -24.14 -7.10
CA THR A 72 -2.95 -22.81 -7.32
C THR A 72 -3.75 -22.07 -8.38
N ILE A 73 -3.91 -20.76 -8.18
CA ILE A 73 -4.53 -19.83 -9.13
C ILE A 73 -3.65 -18.58 -9.30
N ASN A 74 -3.57 -18.05 -10.53
CA ASN A 74 -2.86 -16.79 -10.77
C ASN A 74 -3.76 -15.60 -10.39
N SER A 75 -3.17 -14.55 -9.83
CA SER A 75 -3.90 -13.34 -9.48
C SER A 75 -4.57 -12.65 -10.67
N SER A 76 -4.08 -12.89 -11.90
CA SER A 76 -4.68 -12.39 -13.14
C SER A 76 -5.98 -13.10 -13.54
N GLN A 77 -6.25 -14.27 -12.97
CA GLN A 77 -7.47 -15.05 -13.22
C GLN A 77 -8.56 -14.76 -12.18
N LEU A 78 -8.27 -13.92 -11.17
CA LEU A 78 -9.25 -13.52 -10.16
C LEU A 78 -10.11 -12.36 -10.67
N ALA A 79 -11.42 -12.53 -10.59
CA ALA A 79 -12.38 -11.45 -10.75
C ALA A 79 -12.42 -10.57 -9.48
N ASP A 80 -12.65 -9.27 -9.66
CA ASP A 80 -12.70 -8.28 -8.57
C ASP A 80 -11.51 -8.36 -7.60
N LEU A 81 -10.30 -8.54 -8.13
CA LEU A 81 -9.08 -8.59 -7.35
C LEU A 81 -8.90 -7.29 -6.56
N ARG A 82 -8.92 -7.40 -5.24
CA ARG A 82 -8.64 -6.29 -4.32
C ARG A 82 -7.41 -6.61 -3.50
N LEU A 83 -6.42 -5.73 -3.55
CA LEU A 83 -5.20 -5.82 -2.77
C LEU A 83 -5.13 -4.62 -1.83
N ILE A 84 -5.10 -4.91 -0.53
CA ILE A 84 -4.96 -3.92 0.53
C ILE A 84 -3.61 -4.14 1.19
N GLN A 85 -2.78 -3.10 1.20
CA GLN A 85 -1.51 -3.11 1.91
C GLN A 85 -1.59 -2.09 3.06
N SER A 86 -1.57 -2.58 4.29
CA SER A 86 -1.51 -1.79 5.51
C SER A 86 -0.10 -1.88 6.09
N THR A 87 0.53 -0.75 6.36
CA THR A 87 1.81 -0.68 7.09
C THR A 87 1.55 0.00 8.42
N GLU A 88 1.86 -0.67 9.51
CA GLU A 88 1.69 -0.19 10.88
C GLU A 88 3.07 -0.13 11.53
N GLY A 89 3.50 1.05 11.98
CA GLY A 89 4.84 1.27 12.53
C GLY A 89 4.99 2.61 13.25
N GLU A 90 6.02 2.71 14.09
CA GLU A 90 6.26 3.83 15.02
C GLU A 90 6.68 5.14 14.32
N VAL A 91 7.18 5.06 13.08
CA VAL A 91 7.78 6.19 12.35
C VAL A 91 6.75 7.20 11.83
N THR A 92 5.46 6.82 11.70
CA THR A 92 4.40 7.75 11.28
C THR A 92 4.14 8.87 12.30
N LYS A 93 4.61 8.73 13.55
CA LYS A 93 4.43 9.77 14.60
C LYS A 93 5.46 10.90 14.55
N THR A 94 6.48 10.84 13.69
CA THR A 94 7.55 11.87 13.65
C THR A 94 7.24 13.01 12.67
N ALA A 95 6.30 12.85 11.74
CA ALA A 95 5.96 13.89 10.76
C ALA A 95 5.31 15.15 11.39
N GLU A 96 4.70 15.05 12.58
CA GLU A 96 4.11 16.22 13.27
C GLU A 96 5.10 17.02 14.11
N LYS A 97 6.28 16.48 14.45
CA LYS A 97 7.23 17.18 15.35
C LYS A 97 8.21 18.11 14.63
N GLY A 98 8.18 18.19 13.30
CA GLY A 98 9.14 18.97 12.51
C GLY A 98 8.71 20.38 12.09
N PHE A 99 7.45 20.79 12.32
CA PHE A 99 6.95 22.10 11.87
C PHE A 99 7.09 23.24 12.90
N ILE A 100 7.53 22.96 14.13
CA ILE A 100 7.67 23.97 15.20
C ILE A 100 9.15 24.34 15.52
N PRO A 101 9.98 24.72 14.52
CA PRO A 101 11.04 25.70 14.83
C PRO A 101 10.84 27.05 14.15
N ARG A 102 9.96 27.18 13.15
CA ARG A 102 9.86 28.45 12.38
C ARG A 102 9.07 29.55 13.10
N ILE A 103 8.17 29.18 14.01
CA ILE A 103 7.30 30.15 14.71
C ILE A 103 8.01 30.78 15.91
N LEU A 104 9.01 30.10 16.50
CA LEU A 104 9.76 30.61 17.64
C LEU A 104 10.85 31.63 17.24
N GLU A 105 11.37 31.58 16.01
CA GLU A 105 12.32 32.59 15.51
C GLU A 105 11.68 33.97 15.25
N ALA A 106 10.35 34.03 15.06
CA ALA A 106 9.66 35.31 14.83
C ALA A 106 9.42 36.13 16.11
N ILE A 107 9.59 35.52 17.29
CA ILE A 107 9.28 36.15 18.58
C ILE A 107 10.56 36.64 19.29
N PHE A 108 11.74 36.13 18.92
CA PHE A 108 13.02 36.50 19.52
C PHE A 108 13.88 37.48 18.70
N ASN A 109 13.34 38.07 17.63
CA ASN A 109 14.02 39.15 16.89
C ASN A 109 13.26 40.48 17.00
N PHE A 110 12.99 40.90 18.24
CA PHE A 110 12.76 42.29 18.60
C PHE A 110 14.01 42.83 19.31
#